data_AF-A0A915IB47-F1
#
_entry.id   AF-A0A915IB47-F1
#
_cell.length_a   1.000
_cell.length_b   1.000
_cell.length_c   1.000
_cell.angle_alpha   90.00
_cell.angle_beta   90.00
_cell.angle_gamma   90.00
#
_symmetry.space_group_name_H-M   'P 1'
#
loop_
_entity.id
_entity.type
_entity.pdbx_description
1 polymer ?
#
loop_
_entity_poly.entity_id
_entity_poly.type
_entity_poly.pdbx_seq_one_letter_code
_entity_poly.pdbx_strand_id
1 'polypeptide(L)'
;MSSVANFHRDTCSSLKTLTRKQMRICRQNVEHMENVHAGAKLAIYECQYQFRNRPWNCTVLPRDTIFGKVLLLDSSSTRFVFYFLLHFSGTRESAFVHAISAAGVAYSVTKACSSGKYSKCGCDNNYRGMSHTGGFQWAGCSDNIPYGLAFSRRFVDAGEKRKKQQSQARLQMNLHNNEAGRK
;
A
#
# COMPACT_ATOMS: atom_id res chain seq x y z
N MET A 1 3.71 22.71 10.48
CA MET A 1 2.32 22.19 10.38
C MET A 1 2.38 20.78 9.81
N SER A 2 2.29 19.76 10.67
CA SER A 2 2.03 18.37 10.27
C SER A 2 1.06 17.80 11.28
N SER A 3 -0.22 17.75 10.93
CA SER A 3 -1.25 17.08 11.71
C SER A 3 -0.97 15.57 11.65
N VAL A 4 -0.17 15.07 12.59
CA VAL A 4 0.02 13.63 12.79
C VAL A 4 -1.35 13.08 13.17
N ALA A 5 -2.01 12.39 12.25
CA ALA A 5 -3.15 11.58 12.61
C ALA A 5 -2.60 10.46 13.50
N ASN A 6 -2.77 10.59 14.81
CA ASN A 6 -2.33 9.58 15.77
C ASN A 6 -3.09 8.27 15.50
N PHE A 7 -2.50 7.40 14.70
CA PHE A 7 -2.96 6.03 14.52
C PHE A 7 -2.75 5.31 15.85
N HIS A 8 -3.81 5.17 16.65
CA HIS A 8 -3.78 4.41 17.89
C HIS A 8 -4.04 2.92 17.62
N ARG A 9 -3.68 2.06 18.57
CA ARG A 9 -3.88 0.61 18.47
C ARG A 9 -5.36 0.23 18.23
N ASP A 10 -6.27 1.05 18.72
CA ASP A 10 -7.72 0.90 18.56
C ASP A 10 -8.18 1.20 17.12
N THR A 11 -7.43 2.01 16.38
CA THR A 11 -7.68 2.31 14.96
C THR A 11 -7.56 1.05 14.09
N CYS A 12 -6.69 0.09 14.43
CA CYS A 12 -6.61 -1.18 13.70
C CYS A 12 -7.91 -2.00 13.79
N SER A 13 -8.65 -1.88 14.89
CA SER A 13 -9.90 -2.62 15.12
C SER A 13 -11.11 -1.93 14.47
N SER A 14 -11.05 -0.60 14.26
CA SER A 14 -12.11 0.16 13.57
C SER A 14 -12.11 -0.07 12.04
N LEU A 15 -10.98 -0.52 11.48
CA LEU A 15 -10.82 -0.90 10.08
C LEU A 15 -11.49 -2.27 9.77
N LYS A 16 -12.83 -2.32 9.79
CA LYS A 16 -13.65 -3.53 9.59
C LYS A 16 -13.39 -4.30 8.27
N THR A 17 -12.70 -3.69 7.29
CA THR A 17 -12.36 -4.31 6.00
C THR A 17 -11.01 -5.02 5.98
N LEU A 18 -10.14 -4.84 6.99
CA LEU A 18 -8.87 -5.55 7.05
C LEU A 18 -9.10 -7.05 7.26
N THR A 19 -8.29 -7.85 6.59
CA THR A 19 -8.27 -9.28 6.84
C THR A 19 -7.74 -9.57 8.25
N ARG A 20 -8.05 -10.75 8.82
CA ARG A 20 -7.48 -11.19 10.12
C ARG A 20 -5.94 -11.13 10.11
N LYS A 21 -5.31 -11.44 8.97
CA LYS A 21 -3.86 -11.40 8.80
C LYS A 21 -3.35 -9.94 8.77
N GLN A 22 -4.00 -9.05 8.02
CA GLN A 22 -3.69 -7.62 8.02
C GLN A 22 -3.88 -6.98 9.40
N MET A 23 -4.94 -7.34 10.12
CA MET A 23 -5.21 -6.83 11.46
C MET A 23 -4.10 -7.22 12.46
N ARG A 24 -3.57 -8.45 12.35
CA ARG A 24 -2.40 -8.87 13.14
C ARG A 24 -1.17 -8.03 12.81
N ILE A 25 -0.91 -7.77 11.53
CA ILE A 25 0.23 -6.95 11.09
C ILE A 25 0.06 -5.50 11.56
N CYS A 26 -1.14 -4.93 11.42
CA CYS A 26 -1.49 -3.58 11.90
C CYS A 26 -1.18 -3.42 13.39
N ARG A 27 -1.67 -4.35 14.23
CA ARG A 27 -1.44 -4.31 15.69
C ARG A 27 0.03 -4.43 16.09
N GLN A 28 0.86 -5.09 15.28
CA GLN A 28 2.30 -5.23 15.51
C GLN A 28 3.11 -4.05 14.98
N ASN A 29 2.55 -3.26 14.07
CA ASN A 29 3.23 -2.22 13.29
C ASN A 29 2.36 -0.97 13.19
N VAL A 30 1.82 -0.52 14.33
CA VAL A 30 0.89 0.62 14.39
C VAL A 30 1.56 1.90 13.86
N GLU A 31 2.85 2.09 14.17
CA GLU A 31 3.67 3.21 13.68
C GLU A 31 3.69 3.31 12.15
N HIS A 32 3.60 2.17 11.43
CA HIS A 32 3.62 2.14 9.96
C HIS A 32 2.29 2.55 9.32
N MET A 33 1.18 2.44 10.06
CA MET A 33 -0.16 2.50 9.46
C MET A 33 -0.53 3.87 8.91
N GLU A 34 0.04 4.94 9.45
CA GLU A 34 -0.11 6.30 8.89
C GLU A 34 0.43 6.38 7.46
N ASN A 35 1.64 5.86 7.21
CA ASN A 35 2.23 5.89 5.88
C ASN A 35 1.70 4.77 4.98
N VAL A 36 1.15 3.68 5.53
CA VAL A 36 0.34 2.75 4.73
C VAL A 36 -0.88 3.47 4.15
N HIS A 37 -1.56 4.27 4.97
CA HIS A 37 -2.67 5.11 4.51
C HIS A 37 -2.22 6.17 3.49
N ALA A 38 -1.12 6.87 3.76
CA ALA A 38 -0.56 7.84 2.82
C ALA A 38 -0.16 7.19 1.49
N GLY A 39 0.47 6.01 1.53
CA GLY A 39 0.83 5.23 0.34
C GLY A 39 -0.39 4.76 -0.46
N ALA A 40 -1.48 4.37 0.21
CA ALA A 40 -2.73 4.03 -0.46
C ALA A 40 -3.37 5.26 -1.13
N LYS A 41 -3.35 6.43 -0.47
CA LYS A 41 -3.81 7.70 -1.08
C LYS A 41 -2.98 8.07 -2.29
N LEU A 42 -1.65 7.96 -2.19
CA LEU A 42 -0.72 8.24 -3.28
C LEU A 42 -0.97 7.32 -4.48
N ALA A 43 -1.20 6.03 -4.23
CA ALA A 43 -1.50 5.07 -5.28
C ALA A 43 -2.77 5.43 -6.08
N ILE A 44 -3.82 5.90 -5.39
CA ILE A 44 -5.06 6.34 -6.05
C ILE A 44 -4.84 7.61 -6.84
N TYR A 45 -4.16 8.60 -6.25
CA TYR A 45 -3.83 9.84 -6.93
C TYR A 45 -3.05 9.56 -8.23
N GLU A 46 -2.02 8.72 -8.15
CA GLU A 46 -1.21 8.37 -9.32
C GLU A 46 -2.03 7.59 -10.36
N CYS A 47 -2.90 6.68 -9.92
CA CYS A 47 -3.78 5.95 -10.82
C CYS A 47 -4.75 6.89 -11.56
N GLN A 48 -5.37 7.83 -10.86
CA GLN A 48 -6.23 8.84 -11.48
C GLN A 48 -5.45 9.73 -12.43
N TYR A 49 -4.23 10.12 -12.05
CA TYR A 49 -3.35 10.90 -12.90
C TYR A 49 -3.04 10.14 -14.20
N GLN A 50 -2.59 8.89 -14.12
CA GLN A 50 -2.24 8.07 -15.30
C GLN A 50 -3.43 7.83 -16.24
N PHE A 51 -4.64 7.72 -15.68
CA PHE A 51 -5.85 7.41 -16.44
C PHE A 51 -6.78 8.62 -16.70
N ARG A 52 -6.33 9.85 -16.41
CA ARG A 52 -7.15 11.08 -16.51
C ARG A 52 -7.83 11.32 -17.86
N ASN A 53 -7.22 10.84 -18.96
CA ASN A 53 -7.72 11.00 -20.33
C ASN A 53 -8.22 9.67 -20.91
N ARG A 54 -8.62 8.71 -20.07
CA ARG A 54 -9.14 7.40 -20.47
C ARG A 54 -10.62 7.27 -20.10
N PRO A 55 -11.40 6.44 -20.83
CA PRO A 55 -12.79 6.17 -20.48
C PRO A 55 -12.97 5.64 -19.04
N TRP A 56 -12.03 4.80 -18.59
CA TRP A 56 -11.87 4.47 -17.17
C TRP A 56 -10.79 5.34 -16.57
N ASN A 57 -11.12 6.19 -15.61
CA ASN A 57 -10.25 7.24 -15.05
C ASN A 57 -9.76 6.96 -13.63
N CYS A 58 -9.85 5.70 -13.17
CA CYS A 58 -9.47 5.29 -11.82
C CYS A 58 -10.17 6.06 -10.68
N THR A 59 -11.36 6.61 -10.92
CA THR A 59 -12.18 7.16 -9.84
C THR A 59 -12.61 6.03 -8.91
N VAL A 60 -12.13 6.10 -7.67
CA VAL A 60 -12.41 5.10 -6.65
C VAL A 60 -13.72 5.48 -5.98
N LEU A 61 -14.80 4.77 -6.29
CA LEU A 61 -16.04 4.89 -5.53
C LEU A 61 -15.79 4.35 -4.10
N PRO A 62 -16.46 4.89 -3.05
CA PRO A 62 -16.19 4.61 -1.61
C PRO A 62 -16.37 3.16 -1.14
N ARG A 63 -16.43 2.21 -2.07
CA ARG A 63 -17.01 0.89 -1.93
C ARG A 63 -16.09 -0.20 -2.49
N ASP A 64 -15.07 0.18 -3.25
CA ASP A 64 -14.30 -0.75 -4.07
C ASP A 64 -12.79 -0.64 -3.84
N THR A 65 -12.23 -1.10 -2.72
CA THR A 65 -10.77 -1.29 -2.67
C THR A 65 -10.28 -2.40 -1.73
N ILE A 66 -9.09 -2.88 -2.10
CA ILE A 66 -8.04 -3.60 -1.33
C ILE A 66 -7.74 -2.90 0.02
N PHE A 67 -8.12 -1.62 0.18
CA PHE A 67 -7.93 -0.80 1.37
C PHE A 67 -9.22 -0.14 1.91
N GLY A 68 -10.39 -0.72 1.63
CA GLY A 68 -11.72 -0.09 1.70
C GLY A 68 -12.17 0.70 2.93
N LYS A 69 -11.42 0.75 4.04
CA LYS A 69 -11.67 1.68 5.16
C LYS A 69 -10.46 2.43 5.65
N VAL A 70 -9.26 2.12 5.15
CA VAL A 70 -8.06 2.91 5.41
C VAL A 70 -8.29 4.35 4.92
N LEU A 71 -9.11 4.53 3.87
CA LEU A 71 -9.46 5.83 3.28
C LEU A 71 -10.78 6.43 3.77
N LEU A 72 -11.61 5.69 4.50
CA LEU A 72 -12.97 6.11 4.93
C LEU A 72 -13.02 6.64 6.36
N LEU A 73 -12.02 7.41 6.77
CA LEU A 73 -12.14 8.22 7.98
C LEU A 73 -13.05 9.44 7.79
N ASP A 74 -13.63 9.63 6.60
CA ASP A 74 -14.63 10.67 6.33
C ASP A 74 -15.96 10.05 5.85
N SER A 75 -16.96 10.22 6.73
CA SER A 75 -18.42 10.09 6.67
C SER A 75 -19.17 9.34 5.54
N SER A 76 -20.04 8.43 6.01
CA SER A 76 -21.46 8.25 5.62
C SER A 76 -21.82 8.02 4.15
N SER A 77 -22.05 6.75 3.79
CA SER A 77 -23.24 6.24 3.06
C SER A 77 -22.91 4.96 2.29
N THR A 78 -23.20 3.79 2.86
CA THR A 78 -22.65 2.50 2.38
C THR A 78 -23.69 1.39 2.11
N ARG A 79 -24.79 1.64 1.35
CA ARG A 79 -25.62 0.55 0.74
C ARG A 79 -25.54 0.19 -0.79
N PHE A 80 -25.22 1.07 -1.73
CA PHE A 80 -24.93 0.79 -3.16
C PHE A 80 -23.60 0.02 -3.54
N VAL A 81 -22.90 -0.72 -2.65
CA VAL A 81 -21.53 -1.31 -2.91
C VAL A 81 -21.56 -2.51 -3.83
N PHE A 82 -22.66 -3.26 -3.81
CA PHE A 82 -22.58 -4.65 -4.19
C PHE A 82 -22.55 -4.88 -5.71
N TYR A 83 -22.81 -3.84 -6.51
CA TYR A 83 -22.97 -3.97 -7.97
C TYR A 83 -21.68 -3.73 -8.77
N PHE A 84 -20.74 -2.89 -8.30
CA PHE A 84 -19.53 -2.57 -9.06
C PHE A 84 -18.43 -3.65 -8.94
N LEU A 85 -18.32 -4.31 -7.78
CA LEU A 85 -17.31 -5.36 -7.51
C LEU A 85 -17.51 -6.70 -8.21
N LEU A 86 -18.65 -6.91 -8.88
CA LEU A 86 -18.84 -8.07 -9.74
C LEU A 86 -18.36 -7.83 -11.19
N HIS A 87 -18.06 -6.59 -11.59
CA HIS A 87 -17.87 -6.27 -13.00
C HIS A 87 -16.41 -6.02 -13.44
N PHE A 88 -15.49 -5.69 -12.52
CA PHE A 88 -14.10 -5.29 -12.86
C PHE A 88 -12.99 -6.18 -12.25
N SER A 89 -13.27 -7.47 -12.00
CA SER A 89 -12.24 -8.42 -11.56
C SER A 89 -11.58 -9.13 -12.75
N GLY A 90 -10.25 -9.08 -12.85
CA GLY A 90 -9.51 -9.77 -13.92
C GLY A 90 -9.19 -8.92 -15.16
N THR A 91 -9.36 -7.60 -15.08
CA THR A 91 -9.05 -6.68 -16.20
C THR A 91 -7.62 -6.11 -16.09
N ARG A 92 -7.17 -5.45 -17.16
CA ARG A 92 -5.86 -4.77 -17.21
C ARG A 92 -5.79 -3.61 -16.21
N GLU A 93 -6.89 -2.90 -16.01
CA GLU A 93 -7.03 -1.81 -15.06
C GLU A 93 -6.92 -2.31 -13.63
N SER A 94 -7.56 -3.45 -13.31
CA SER A 94 -7.41 -4.09 -12.01
C SER A 94 -5.96 -4.49 -11.73
N ALA A 95 -5.24 -5.03 -12.73
CA ALA A 95 -3.83 -5.37 -12.59
C ALA A 95 -2.98 -4.14 -12.25
N PHE A 96 -3.23 -3.01 -12.92
CA PHE A 96 -2.57 -1.74 -12.63
C PHE A 96 -2.85 -1.26 -11.20
N VAL A 97 -4.11 -1.31 -10.74
CA VAL A 97 -4.49 -0.89 -9.38
C VAL A 97 -3.77 -1.73 -8.32
N HIS A 98 -3.66 -3.06 -8.51
CA HIS A 98 -2.90 -3.94 -7.62
C HIS A 98 -1.42 -3.55 -7.56
N ALA A 99 -0.80 -3.34 -8.73
CA ALA A 99 0.59 -2.95 -8.83
C ALA A 99 0.86 -1.58 -8.15
N ILE A 100 0.13 -0.53 -8.54
CA ILE A 100 0.35 0.82 -8.00
C ILE A 100 0.02 0.91 -6.51
N SER A 101 -0.93 0.10 -6.02
CA SER A 101 -1.25 -0.02 -4.59
C SER A 101 -0.09 -0.62 -3.79
N ALA A 102 0.48 -1.73 -4.28
CA ALA A 102 1.63 -2.36 -3.64
C ALA A 102 2.88 -1.46 -3.69
N ALA A 103 3.08 -0.77 -4.81
CA ALA A 103 4.14 0.22 -5.01
C ALA A 103 4.00 1.40 -4.04
N GLY A 104 2.80 1.99 -3.93
CA GLY A 104 2.53 3.15 -3.08
C GLY A 104 2.79 2.87 -1.60
N VAL A 105 2.39 1.70 -1.11
CA VAL A 105 2.72 1.26 0.27
C VAL A 105 4.21 1.05 0.44
N ALA A 106 4.88 0.39 -0.50
CA ALA A 106 6.33 0.18 -0.42
C ALA A 106 7.09 1.50 -0.39
N TYR A 107 6.77 2.40 -1.31
CA TYR A 107 7.36 3.74 -1.42
C TYR A 107 7.17 4.55 -0.14
N SER A 108 5.93 4.68 0.34
CA SER A 108 5.63 5.52 1.50
C SER A 108 6.26 4.98 2.78
N VAL A 109 6.28 3.66 2.96
CA VAL A 109 6.98 3.02 4.10
C VAL A 109 8.49 3.20 4.00
N THR A 110 9.10 3.04 2.82
CA THR A 110 10.53 3.27 2.62
C THR A 110 10.92 4.71 2.95
N LYS A 111 10.15 5.70 2.46
CA LYS A 111 10.42 7.13 2.73
C LYS A 111 10.24 7.50 4.19
N ALA A 112 9.24 6.93 4.86
CA ALA A 112 9.06 7.12 6.30
C ALA A 112 10.21 6.50 7.11
N CYS A 113 10.76 5.38 6.63
CA CYS A 113 11.89 4.71 7.24
C CYS A 113 13.17 5.56 7.19
N SER A 114 13.54 6.05 5.99
CA SER A 114 14.73 6.88 5.81
C SER A 114 14.61 8.28 6.42
N SER A 115 13.39 8.81 6.56
CA SER A 115 13.15 10.07 7.29
C SER A 115 13.18 9.92 8.82
N GLY A 116 13.44 8.72 9.35
CA GLY A 116 13.55 8.49 10.79
C GLY A 116 12.21 8.51 11.53
N LYS A 117 11.07 8.35 10.83
CA LYS A 117 9.74 8.30 11.47
C LYS A 117 9.46 7.01 12.22
N TYR A 118 10.22 5.95 11.95
CA TYR A 118 10.01 4.63 12.55
C TYR A 118 11.13 4.26 13.50
N SER A 119 10.77 3.62 14.60
CA SER A 119 11.74 3.13 15.58
C SER A 119 12.47 1.86 15.10
N LYS A 120 11.81 1.05 14.27
CA LYS A 120 12.27 -0.29 13.87
C LYS A 120 13.13 -0.33 12.60
N CYS A 121 13.37 0.82 11.96
CA CYS A 121 14.16 0.89 10.75
C CYS A 121 14.76 2.29 10.55
N GLY A 122 15.70 2.42 9.61
CA GLY A 122 16.35 3.68 9.28
C GLY A 122 16.93 3.65 7.88
N CYS A 123 18.01 4.40 7.66
CA CYS A 123 18.74 4.42 6.39
C CYS A 123 19.27 3.04 6.00
N ASP A 124 19.44 2.82 4.69
CA ASP A 124 20.23 1.70 4.19
C ASP A 124 21.70 1.93 4.50
N ASN A 125 22.34 0.90 5.06
CA ASN A 125 23.73 0.94 5.52
C ASN A 125 24.68 0.24 4.56
N ASN A 126 24.17 -0.34 3.46
CA ASN A 126 24.99 -1.00 2.44
C ASN A 126 25.83 -0.02 1.61
N TYR A 127 25.41 1.24 1.54
CA TYR A 127 26.04 2.28 0.73
C TYR A 127 26.68 3.35 1.62
N ARG A 128 27.89 3.09 2.13
CA ARG A 128 28.62 3.98 3.04
C ARG A 128 30.08 4.10 2.61
N GLY A 129 30.66 5.27 2.87
CA GLY A 129 32.08 5.50 2.62
C GLY A 129 32.41 5.62 1.13
N MET A 130 33.66 5.36 0.76
CA MET A 130 34.11 5.51 -0.63
C MET A 130 33.48 4.44 -1.54
N SER A 131 33.07 4.83 -2.75
CA SER A 131 32.62 3.86 -3.76
C SER A 131 33.71 2.82 -4.05
N HIS A 132 33.30 1.56 -4.29
CA HIS A 132 34.21 0.46 -4.60
C HIS A 132 35.11 0.72 -5.81
N THR A 133 34.64 1.50 -6.79
CA THR A 133 35.39 1.85 -8.01
C THR A 133 36.28 3.08 -7.84
N GLY A 134 36.23 3.75 -6.68
CA GLY A 134 36.72 5.13 -6.54
C GLY A 134 35.85 6.12 -7.32
N GLY A 135 36.02 7.41 -7.05
CA GLY A 135 35.39 8.50 -7.82
C GLY A 135 34.28 9.27 -7.10
N PHE A 136 33.66 8.68 -6.08
CA PHE A 136 32.74 9.41 -5.20
C PHE A 136 32.64 8.75 -3.81
N GLN A 137 32.14 9.51 -2.85
CA GLN A 137 31.86 9.05 -1.49
C GLN A 137 30.34 9.02 -1.26
N TRP A 138 29.84 7.90 -0.74
CA TRP A 138 28.48 7.80 -0.25
C TRP A 138 28.31 8.65 1.01
N ALA A 139 27.27 9.47 1.02
CA ALA A 139 26.90 10.33 2.14
C ALA A 139 25.37 10.45 2.25
N GLY A 140 24.91 10.96 3.39
CA GLY A 140 23.47 11.13 3.66
C GLY A 140 22.77 9.84 4.10
N CYS A 141 21.47 9.78 3.83
CA CYS A 141 20.60 8.67 4.22
C CYS A 141 20.01 8.01 2.98
N SER A 142 20.57 6.87 2.59
CA SER A 142 20.01 6.05 1.51
C SER A 142 18.70 5.41 1.96
N ASP A 143 17.73 5.34 1.04
CA ASP A 143 16.44 4.73 1.30
C ASP A 143 16.58 3.22 1.54
N ASN A 144 16.02 2.72 2.65
CA ASN A 144 15.96 1.28 2.92
C ASN A 144 14.82 0.61 2.14
N ILE A 145 15.02 0.49 0.83
CA ILE A 145 14.07 -0.11 -0.11
C ILE A 145 13.68 -1.54 0.30
N PRO A 146 14.63 -2.44 0.67
CA PRO A 146 14.28 -3.81 1.07
C PRO A 146 13.26 -3.86 2.22
N TYR A 147 13.35 -2.95 3.18
CA TYR A 147 12.40 -2.86 4.29
C TYR A 147 10.98 -2.54 3.82
N GLY A 148 10.81 -1.50 2.99
CA GLY A 148 9.49 -1.11 2.49
C GLY A 148 8.88 -2.16 1.56
N LEU A 149 9.69 -2.80 0.72
CA LEU A 149 9.25 -3.92 -0.12
C LEU A 149 8.76 -5.11 0.73
N ALA A 150 9.53 -5.49 1.75
CA ALA A 150 9.16 -6.59 2.66
C ALA A 150 7.88 -6.26 3.45
N PHE A 151 7.72 -5.02 3.90
CA PHE A 151 6.52 -4.59 4.59
C PHE A 151 5.29 -4.62 3.65
N SER A 152 5.41 -4.00 2.46
CA SER A 152 4.34 -3.97 1.46
C SER A 152 3.90 -5.39 1.09
N ARG A 153 4.84 -6.29 0.80
CA ARG A 153 4.55 -7.71 0.55
C ARG A 153 3.79 -8.35 1.70
N ARG A 154 4.25 -8.17 2.95
CA ARG A 154 3.56 -8.76 4.12
C ARG A 154 2.14 -8.21 4.29
N PHE A 155 1.93 -6.92 4.12
CA PHE A 155 0.66 -6.26 4.42
C PHE A 155 -0.35 -6.30 3.27
N VAL A 156 0.06 -5.95 2.05
CA VAL A 156 -0.81 -5.88 0.87
C VAL A 156 -1.24 -7.29 0.45
N ASP A 157 -0.31 -8.25 0.37
CA ASP A 157 -0.64 -9.63 0.00
C ASP A 157 -1.45 -10.33 1.09
N ALA A 158 -1.39 -9.87 2.35
CA ALA A 158 -2.28 -10.36 3.41
C ALA A 158 -3.74 -9.91 3.21
N GLY A 159 -3.98 -8.87 2.40
CA GLY A 159 -5.31 -8.44 1.95
C GLY A 159 -5.94 -9.43 0.97
N GLU A 160 -5.11 -10.13 0.20
CA GLU A 160 -5.55 -11.16 -0.73
C GLU A 160 -6.03 -12.40 0.04
N LYS A 161 -7.35 -12.60 0.06
CA LYS A 161 -8.00 -13.78 0.65
C LYS A 161 -8.70 -14.56 -0.44
N ARG A 162 -8.66 -15.89 -0.34
CA ARG A 162 -9.61 -16.75 -1.06
C ARG A 162 -11.02 -16.49 -0.51
N LYS A 163 -11.79 -15.60 -1.15
CA LYS A 163 -13.24 -15.58 -0.96
C LYS A 163 -13.79 -16.93 -1.46
N LYS A 164 -14.86 -17.47 -0.87
CA LYS A 164 -15.45 -18.77 -1.27
C LYS A 164 -15.71 -18.89 -2.79
N GLN A 165 -15.84 -17.76 -3.49
CA GLN A 165 -16.14 -17.64 -4.92
C GLN A 165 -14.93 -17.22 -5.80
N GLN A 166 -13.73 -17.04 -5.24
CA GLN A 166 -12.55 -16.56 -5.99
C GLN A 166 -11.69 -17.73 -6.48
N SER A 167 -11.45 -17.81 -7.79
CA SER A 167 -10.60 -18.86 -8.38
C SER A 167 -9.15 -18.71 -7.92
N GLN A 168 -8.44 -19.84 -7.79
CA GLN A 168 -7.00 -19.86 -7.45
C GLN A 168 -6.18 -19.03 -8.43
N ALA A 169 -6.52 -19.05 -9.72
CA ALA A 169 -5.87 -18.26 -10.76
C ALA A 169 -5.95 -16.74 -10.49
N ARG A 170 -7.10 -16.24 -10.01
CA ARG A 170 -7.27 -14.81 -9.69
C ARG A 170 -6.41 -14.39 -8.51
N LEU A 171 -6.31 -15.23 -7.48
CA LEU A 171 -5.44 -14.97 -6.34
C LEU A 171 -3.97 -14.88 -6.79
N GLN A 172 -3.52 -15.81 -7.61
CA GLN A 172 -2.15 -15.80 -8.15
C GLN A 172 -1.89 -14.57 -9.03
N MET A 173 -2.86 -14.18 -9.87
CA MET A 173 -2.78 -12.98 -10.68
C MET A 173 -2.65 -11.72 -9.81
N ASN A 174 -3.46 -11.58 -8.75
CA ASN A 174 -3.36 -10.43 -7.84
C ASN A 174 -2.01 -10.37 -7.13
N LEU A 175 -1.51 -11.51 -6.62
CA LEU A 175 -0.19 -11.58 -5.99
C LEU A 175 0.93 -11.25 -6.98
N HIS A 176 0.81 -11.72 -8.22
CA HIS A 176 1.74 -11.37 -9.30
C HIS A 176 1.73 -9.87 -9.58
N ASN A 177 0.56 -9.26 -9.73
CA ASN A 177 0.44 -7.82 -9.99
C ASN A 177 0.99 -6.98 -8.83
N ASN A 178 0.71 -7.38 -7.59
CA ASN A 178 1.29 -6.73 -6.41
C ASN A 178 2.82 -6.81 -6.42
N GLU A 179 3.38 -7.96 -6.81
CA GLU A 179 4.83 -8.13 -6.93
C GLU A 179 5.43 -7.32 -8.08
N ALA A 180 4.72 -7.24 -9.22
CA ALA A 180 5.13 -6.43 -10.35
C ALA A 180 5.23 -4.94 -9.99
N GLY A 181 4.33 -4.42 -9.16
CA GLY A 181 4.41 -3.03 -8.69
C GLY A 181 5.52 -2.78 -7.65
N ARG A 182 6.05 -3.84 -7.03
CA ARG A 182 7.15 -3.75 -6.06
C ARG A 182 8.54 -3.81 -6.70
N LYS A 183 8.64 -4.24 -7.95
CA LYS A 183 9.90 -4.36 -8.69
C LYS A 183 10.07 -3.19 -9.65
#